data_AF-A0A948G9X7-F1
#
_entry.id   AF-A0A948G9X7-F1
#
_cell.length_a   1.000
_cell.length_b   1.000
_cell.length_c   1.000
_cell.angle_alpha   90.00
_cell.angle_beta   90.00
_cell.angle_gamma   90.00
#
_symmetry.space_group_name_H-M   'P 1'
#
loop_
_entity.id
_entity.type
_entity.pdbx_description
1 polymer ?
#
loop_
_entity_poly.entity_id
_entity_poly.type
_entity_poly.pdbx_seq_one_letter_code
_entity_poly.pdbx_strand_id
1 'polypeptide(L)'
;MHILIGFIIFAVGAFIVIKSEAMLNAFGRIEFFERHLSSDGGSRIGYKLIGILAIFIGILVMTNMIGGFLEWILSPILRYNQSISMGR
;
A
#
# COMPACT_ATOMS: atom_id res chain seq x y z
N MET A 1 4.06 9.67 19.16
CA MET A 1 2.72 9.15 18.80
C MET A 1 2.70 8.35 17.48
N HIS A 2 3.75 8.40 16.65
CA HIS A 2 3.81 7.76 15.32
C HIS A 2 3.79 6.22 15.38
N ILE A 3 4.40 5.65 16.42
CA ILE A 3 4.48 4.20 16.64
C ILE A 3 3.09 3.59 16.88
N LEU A 4 2.21 4.30 17.62
CA LEU A 4 0.87 3.80 17.93
C LEU A 4 -0.03 3.78 16.69
N ILE A 5 0.03 4.84 15.87
CA ILE A 5 -0.68 4.91 14.58
C ILE A 5 -0.14 3.84 13.61
N GLY A 6 1.19 3.71 13.49
CA GLY A 6 1.82 2.71 12.64
C GLY A 6 1.43 1.28 13.05
N PHE A 7 1.35 1.03 14.36
CA PHE A 7 0.91 -0.26 14.89
C PHE A 7 -0.55 -0.58 14.56
N ILE A 8 -1.45 0.40 14.63
CA ILE A 8 -2.87 0.22 14.23
C ILE A 8 -2.96 -0.12 12.74
N ILE A 9 -2.24 0.61 11.88
CA ILE A 9 -2.23 0.35 10.44
C ILE A 9 -1.64 -1.03 10.14
N PHE A 10 -0.55 -1.40 10.82
CA PHE A 10 0.04 -2.72 10.73
C PHE A 10 -0.95 -3.82 11.13
N ALA A 11 -1.64 -3.66 12.26
CA ALA A 11 -2.62 -4.63 12.76
C ALA A 11 -3.81 -4.78 11.80
N VAL A 12 -4.31 -3.68 11.23
CA VAL A 12 -5.36 -3.70 10.22
C VAL A 12 -4.88 -4.39 8.93
N GLY A 13 -3.68 -4.08 8.46
CA GLY A 13 -3.08 -4.73 7.29
C GLY A 13 -2.91 -6.24 7.50
N ALA A 14 -2.40 -6.65 8.67
CA ALA A 14 -2.27 -8.05 9.05
C ALA A 14 -3.64 -8.75 9.11
N PHE A 15 -4.66 -8.07 9.65
CA PHE A 15 -6.02 -8.59 9.68
C PHE A 15 -6.59 -8.80 8.27
N ILE A 16 -6.33 -7.88 7.33
CA ILE A 16 -6.73 -8.02 5.92
C ILE A 16 -6.06 -9.24 5.26
N VAL A 17 -4.79 -9.51 5.56
CA VAL A 17 -4.09 -10.70 5.04
C VAL A 17 -4.70 -11.99 5.60
N ILE A 18 -4.89 -12.04 6.92
CA ILE A 18 -5.46 -13.21 7.62
C ILE A 18 -6.90 -13.47 7.16
N LYS A 19 -7.71 -12.41 7.07
CA LYS A 19 -9.11 -12.46 6.64
C LYS A 19 -9.29 -12.15 5.14
N SER A 20 -8.33 -12.53 4.31
CA SER A 20 -8.42 -12.36 2.85
C SER A 20 -9.62 -13.05 2.22
N GLU A 21 -10.07 -14.20 2.77
CA GLU A 21 -11.31 -14.86 2.34
C GLU A 21 -12.57 -14.07 2.70
N ALA A 22 -12.59 -13.43 3.88
CA ALA A 22 -13.70 -12.57 4.27
C ALA A 22 -13.76 -11.32 3.38
N MET A 23 -12.60 -10.79 2.98
CA MET A 23 -12.53 -9.68 2.02
C MET A 23 -13.02 -10.11 0.63
N LEU A 24 -12.65 -11.29 0.17
CA LEU A 24 -13.18 -11.86 -1.07
C LEU A 24 -14.71 -12.03 -1.02
N ASN A 25 -15.25 -12.46 0.12
CA ASN A 25 -16.69 -12.65 0.27
C ASN A 25 -17.45 -11.31 0.41
N ALA A 26 -16.83 -10.30 1.02
CA ALA A 26 -17.44 -8.97 1.22
C ALA A 26 -17.37 -8.08 -0.03
N PHE A 27 -16.23 -8.06 -0.72
CA PHE A 27 -15.97 -7.19 -1.87
C PHE A 27 -16.10 -7.91 -3.22
N GLY A 28 -16.14 -9.24 -3.22
CA GLY A 28 -16.25 -10.04 -4.43
C GLY A 28 -14.92 -10.20 -5.17
N ARG A 29 -15.01 -10.76 -6.38
CA ARG A 29 -13.84 -10.96 -7.25
C ARG A 29 -13.52 -9.67 -7.99
N ILE A 30 -12.25 -9.29 -7.98
CA ILE A 30 -11.75 -8.12 -8.70
C ILE A 30 -11.20 -8.61 -10.04
N GLU A 31 -11.78 -8.16 -11.15
CA GLU A 31 -11.39 -8.61 -12.49
C GLU A 31 -9.91 -8.35 -12.82
N PHE A 32 -9.31 -7.29 -12.30
CA PHE A 32 -7.88 -7.03 -12.48
C PHE A 32 -7.00 -8.15 -11.93
N PHE A 33 -7.32 -8.63 -10.72
CA PHE A 33 -6.59 -9.70 -10.06
C PHE A 33 -6.97 -11.07 -10.61
N GLU A 34 -8.19 -11.27 -11.08
CA GLU A 34 -8.48 -12.45 -11.90
C GLU A 34 -7.61 -12.42 -13.17
N ARG A 35 -7.68 -11.40 -14.02
CA ARG A 35 -6.96 -11.42 -15.30
C ARG A 35 -5.44 -11.55 -15.18
N HIS A 36 -4.82 -11.05 -14.09
CA HIS A 36 -3.36 -11.10 -13.91
C HIS A 36 -2.86 -12.18 -12.93
N LEU A 37 -3.70 -12.66 -11.99
CA LEU A 37 -3.31 -13.61 -10.95
C LEU A 37 -4.22 -14.86 -10.91
N SER A 38 -5.06 -15.06 -11.92
CA SER A 38 -6.01 -16.20 -11.99
C SER A 38 -5.34 -17.57 -12.00
N SER A 39 -4.03 -17.68 -12.25
CA SER A 39 -3.27 -18.94 -12.15
C SER A 39 -3.16 -19.46 -10.71
N ASP A 40 -3.04 -18.57 -9.73
CA ASP A 40 -2.68 -18.93 -8.35
C ASP A 40 -3.79 -18.64 -7.32
N GLY A 41 -4.98 -18.23 -7.77
CA GLY A 41 -6.12 -17.94 -6.89
C GLY A 41 -6.68 -16.52 -7.01
N GLY A 42 -6.22 -15.77 -8.01
CA GLY A 42 -6.83 -14.54 -8.51
C GLY A 42 -7.04 -13.50 -7.43
N SER A 43 -8.30 -13.11 -7.25
CA SER A 43 -8.75 -12.11 -6.29
C SER A 43 -8.35 -12.44 -4.85
N ARG A 44 -8.29 -13.73 -4.48
CA ARG A 44 -7.93 -14.15 -3.12
C ARG A 44 -6.48 -13.78 -2.79
N ILE A 45 -5.57 -13.93 -3.76
CA ILE A 45 -4.18 -13.46 -3.64
C ILE A 45 -4.12 -11.93 -3.74
N GLY A 46 -4.92 -11.33 -4.62
CA GLY A 46 -5.04 -9.87 -4.73
C GLY A 46 -5.31 -9.18 -3.38
N TYR A 47 -6.27 -9.69 -2.60
CA TYR A 47 -6.56 -9.16 -1.26
C TYR A 47 -5.39 -9.33 -0.28
N LYS A 48 -4.64 -10.43 -0.37
CA LYS A 48 -3.42 -10.62 0.44
C LYS A 48 -2.34 -9.61 0.05
N LEU A 49 -2.15 -9.35 -1.24
CA LEU A 49 -1.18 -8.36 -1.72
C LEU A 49 -1.50 -6.96 -1.22
N ILE A 50 -2.78 -6.57 -1.24
CA ILE A 50 -3.24 -5.29 -0.66
C ILE A 50 -2.94 -5.24 0.84
N GLY A 51 -3.22 -6.33 1.58
CA GLY A 51 -2.91 -6.42 3.00
C GLY A 51 -1.41 -6.33 3.31
N ILE A 52 -0.55 -6.96 2.49
CA ILE A 52 0.91 -6.87 2.60
C ILE A 52 1.38 -5.43 2.34
N LEU A 53 0.82 -4.76 1.34
CA LEU A 53 1.07 -3.33 1.07
C LEU A 53 0.68 -2.45 2.26
N ALA A 54 -0.47 -2.70 2.87
CA ALA A 54 -0.91 -1.99 4.07
C ALA A 54 0.03 -2.22 5.26
N ILE A 55 0.52 -3.45 5.46
CA ILE A 55 1.54 -3.78 6.47
C ILE A 55 2.83 -3.00 6.20
N PHE A 56 3.30 -2.97 4.96
CA PHE A 56 4.50 -2.25 4.57
C PHE A 56 4.39 -0.74 4.87
N ILE A 57 3.25 -0.13 4.53
CA ILE A 57 2.98 1.29 4.87
C ILE A 57 2.90 1.48 6.39
N GLY A 58 2.26 0.55 7.12
CA GLY A 58 2.19 0.58 8.57
C GLY A 58 3.58 0.59 9.22
N ILE A 59 4.51 -0.22 8.70
CA ILE A 59 5.91 -0.24 9.15
C ILE A 59 6.60 1.10 8.85
N LEU A 60 6.44 1.66 7.64
CA LEU A 60 7.02 2.97 7.27
C LEU A 60 6.54 4.10 8.18
N VAL A 61 5.27 4.08 8.57
CA VAL A 61 4.70 5.06 9.52
C VAL A 61 5.22 4.81 10.93
N MET A 62 5.33 3.55 11.34
CA MET A 62 5.86 3.16 12.65
C MET A 62 7.33 3.59 12.83
N THR A 63 8.15 3.43 11.79
CA THR A 63 9.57 3.84 11.77
C THR A 63 9.77 5.33 11.47
N ASN A 64 8.69 6.09 11.27
CA ASN A 64 8.71 7.50 10.89
C ASN A 64 9.48 7.78 9.56
N MET A 65 9.57 6.78 8.68
CA MET A 65 10.22 6.86 7.37
C MET A 65 9.25 7.26 6.25
N ILE A 66 7.96 7.40 6.56
CA ILE A 66 6.91 7.73 5.58
C ILE A 66 7.20 9.02 4.81
N GLY A 67 7.79 10.04 5.46
CA GLY A 67 8.16 11.30 4.81
C GLY A 67 9.20 11.11 3.70
N GLY A 68 10.29 10.41 3.99
CA GLY A 68 11.34 10.13 3.00
C GLY A 68 10.86 9.23 1.86
N PHE A 69 9.94 8.30 2.15
CA PHE A 69 9.32 7.47 1.12
C PHE A 69 8.41 8.28 0.17
N LEU A 70 7.59 9.18 0.72
CA LEU A 70 6.75 10.09 -0.10
C LEU A 70 7.61 11.02 -0.96
N GLU A 71 8.68 11.57 -0.40
CA GLU A 71 9.62 12.41 -1.13
C GLU A 71 10.29 11.63 -2.27
N TRP A 72 10.67 10.38 -2.03
CA TRP A 72 11.23 9.52 -3.07
C TRP A 72 10.24 9.21 -4.20
N ILE A 73 8.98 8.88 -3.88
CA ILE A 73 7.91 8.64 -4.88
C ILE A 73 7.60 9.90 -5.68
N LEU A 74 7.49 11.04 -5.00
CA LEU A 74 7.08 12.31 -5.60
C LEU A 74 8.27 13.07 -6.21
N SER A 75 9.50 12.65 -5.95
CA SER A 75 10.76 13.20 -6.48
C SER A 75 10.69 13.56 -7.96
N PRO A 76 10.25 12.70 -8.90
CA PRO A 76 10.15 13.06 -10.32
C PRO A 76 9.22 14.25 -10.58
N ILE A 77 8.14 14.39 -9.83
CA ILE A 77 7.17 15.50 -9.96
C ILE A 77 7.71 16.77 -9.27
N LEU A 78 8.29 16.62 -8.08
CA LEU A 78 8.86 17.73 -7.31
C LEU A 78 10.08 18.36 -8.01
N ARG A 79 10.93 17.55 -8.65
CA ARG A 79 12.09 18.00 -9.43
C ARG A 79 11.70 18.78 -10.67
N TYR A 80 10.60 18.42 -11.34
CA TYR A 80 10.10 19.15 -12.50
C TYR A 80 9.72 20.60 -12.16
N ASN A 81 9.08 20.82 -11.01
CA ASN A 81 8.67 22.17 -10.58
C ASN A 81 9.86 23.11 -10.27
N GLN A 82 10.97 22.56 -9.75
CA GLN A 82 12.18 23.33 -9.44
C GLN A 82 12.94 23.78 -10.70
N SER A 83 12.87 22.99 -11.79
CA SER A 83 13.51 23.33 -13.07
C SER A 83 12.87 24.54 -13.76
N ILE A 84 11.57 24.79 -13.54
CA ILE A 84 10.85 25.90 -14.17
C ILE A 84 11.12 27.23 -13.43
N SER A 85 11.42 27.18 -12.12
CA SER A 85 11.68 28.37 -11.32
C SER A 85 13.11 28.92 -11.44
N MET A 86 14.08 28.14 -11.92
CA MET A 86 15.48 28.57 -12.10
C MET A 86 15.80 29.02 -13.53
N GLY A 87 14.83 28.93 -14.45
CA GLY A 87 14.95 29.38 -15.85
C GLY A 87 14.46 30.81 -16.11
N ARG A 88 14.31 31.63 -15.07
CA ARG A 88 13.98 33.06 -15.15
C ARG A 88 14.94 33.88 -14.30
#